data_AF-A0A520DPM0-F1
#
_entry.id   AF-A0A520DPM0-F1
#
_cell.length_a   1.000
_cell.length_b   1.000
_cell.length_c   1.000
_cell.angle_alpha   90.00
_cell.angle_beta   90.00
_cell.angle_gamma   90.00
#
_symmetry.space_group_name_H-M   'P 1'
#
loop_
_entity.id
_entity.type
_entity.pdbx_description
1 polymer ?
#
loop_
_entity_poly.entity_id
_entity_poly.type
_entity_poly.pdbx_seq_one_letter_code
_entity_poly.pdbx_strand_id
1 'polypeptide(L)'
;MKIDVVSAVGDPLSPKTWSGTPFNITNVLRKKERLGLAFEVPKQTLLSKLLIIIIKIFYKIKFRSHKNNGLPFRLTFLRLLRGKGAKAFLRSSPNSNMLHFGTLSLPLIENTENKNHYLYIDGTWNLWSKSATDLG
;
A
#
# COMPACT_ATOMS: atom_id res chain seq x y z
N MET A 1 -21.87 3.65 10.06
CA MET A 1 -21.06 3.44 8.84
C MET A 1 -19.63 3.15 9.23
N LYS A 2 -19.10 1.96 8.92
CA LYS A 2 -17.71 1.58 9.21
C LYS A 2 -16.81 1.77 7.99
N ILE A 3 -15.52 1.99 8.25
CA ILE A 3 -14.48 2.25 7.25
C ILE A 3 -13.36 1.24 7.48
N ASP A 4 -13.08 0.42 6.46
CA ASP A 4 -11.91 -0.45 6.46
C ASP A 4 -10.66 0.35 6.19
N VAL A 5 -9.54 -0.08 6.76
CA VAL A 5 -8.26 0.59 6.62
C VAL A 5 -7.26 -0.37 5.99
N VAL A 6 -6.58 0.07 4.95
CA VAL A 6 -5.52 -0.70 4.28
C VAL A 6 -4.26 0.14 4.24
N SER A 7 -3.13 -0.44 4.64
CA SER A 7 -1.81 0.18 4.46
C SER A 7 -0.94 -0.64 3.53
N ALA A 8 -0.39 -0.01 2.51
CA ALA A 8 0.50 -0.66 1.56
C ALA A 8 1.90 -0.97 2.14
N VAL A 9 2.29 -0.27 3.22
CA VAL A 9 3.59 -0.41 3.89
C VAL A 9 3.40 -0.25 5.39
N GLY A 10 3.53 -1.35 6.14
CA GLY A 10 3.46 -1.36 7.59
C GLY A 10 2.03 -1.42 8.14
N ASP A 11 1.89 -1.91 9.36
CA ASP A 11 0.61 -2.10 10.04
C ASP A 11 -0.08 -0.76 10.38
N PRO A 12 -1.29 -0.46 9.87
CA PRO A 12 -1.98 0.78 10.20
C PRO A 12 -2.37 0.91 11.68
N LEU A 13 -2.33 -0.18 12.45
CA LEU A 13 -2.54 -0.18 13.90
C LEU A 13 -1.24 -0.01 14.69
N SER A 14 -0.09 0.03 14.02
CA SER A 14 1.21 0.23 14.66
C SER A 14 1.62 1.71 14.63
N PRO A 15 1.99 2.32 15.77
CA PRO A 15 2.51 3.68 15.80
C PRO A 15 3.87 3.83 15.12
N LYS A 16 4.57 2.70 14.85
CA LYS A 16 5.84 2.68 14.12
C LYS A 16 5.66 2.75 12.60
N THR A 17 4.44 2.67 12.10
CA THR A 17 4.16 2.75 10.68
C THR A 17 4.20 4.21 10.25
N TRP A 18 5.22 4.51 9.43
CA TRP A 18 5.53 5.86 8.95
C TRP A 18 5.81 6.79 10.13
N SER A 19 5.30 8.02 10.08
CA SER A 19 5.31 9.02 11.17
C SER A 19 4.19 8.81 12.20
N GLY A 20 3.55 7.63 12.22
CA GLY A 20 2.38 7.36 13.08
C GLY A 20 1.06 7.90 12.51
N THR A 21 1.07 8.50 11.32
CA THR A 21 -0.13 9.04 10.65
C THR A 21 -1.23 7.98 10.48
N PRO A 22 -0.96 6.77 9.91
CA PRO A 22 -1.98 5.74 9.81
C PRO A 22 -2.55 5.34 11.17
N PHE A 23 -1.70 5.22 12.19
CA PHE A 23 -2.11 4.90 13.56
C PHE A 23 -3.04 5.96 14.14
N ASN A 24 -2.69 7.25 14.01
CA ASN A 24 -3.49 8.34 14.56
C ASN A 24 -4.88 8.39 13.93
N ILE A 25 -4.97 8.28 12.60
CA ILE A 25 -6.26 8.27 11.89
C ILE A 25 -7.08 7.03 12.27
N THR A 26 -6.44 5.86 12.28
CA THR A 26 -7.10 4.60 12.65
C THR A 26 -7.60 4.62 14.10
N ASN A 27 -6.84 5.24 15.02
CA ASN A 27 -7.23 5.42 16.40
C ASN A 27 -8.44 6.35 16.55
N VAL A 28 -8.52 7.43 15.77
CA VAL A 28 -9.70 8.31 15.73
C VAL A 28 -10.93 7.56 15.19
N LEU A 29 -10.78 6.80 14.10
CA LEU A 29 -11.86 5.96 13.57
C LEU A 29 -12.35 4.94 14.60
N ARG A 30 -11.42 4.33 15.34
CA ARG A 30 -11.71 3.40 16.43
C ARG A 30 -12.49 4.07 17.56
N LYS A 31 -12.02 5.23 18.05
CA LYS A 31 -12.67 6.00 19.11
C LYS A 31 -14.10 6.45 18.74
N LYS A 32 -14.36 6.68 17.46
CA LYS A 32 -15.68 7.04 16.94
C LYS A 32 -16.56 5.83 16.59
N GLU A 33 -16.10 4.61 16.87
CA GLU A 33 -16.77 3.35 16.48
C GLU A 33 -17.02 3.23 14.96
N ARG A 34 -16.21 3.95 14.16
CA ARG A 34 -16.26 3.96 12.70
C ARG A 34 -15.22 3.02 12.09
N LEU A 35 -14.33 2.43 12.87
CA LEU A 35 -13.34 1.48 12.35
C LEU A 35 -14.02 0.15 11.99
N GLY A 36 -13.83 -0.26 10.73
CA GLY A 36 -14.13 -1.59 10.23
C GLY A 36 -12.98 -2.54 10.52
N LEU A 37 -12.45 -3.18 9.48
CA LEU A 37 -11.28 -4.02 9.56
C LEU A 37 -10.02 -3.22 9.21
N ALA A 38 -8.90 -3.54 9.85
CA ALA A 38 -7.59 -2.96 9.54
C ALA A 38 -6.68 -4.02 8.95
N PHE A 39 -6.10 -3.76 7.79
CA PHE A 39 -5.28 -4.69 7.05
C PHE A 39 -3.91 -4.14 6.75
N GLU A 40 -2.91 -4.84 7.26
CA GLU A 40 -1.57 -4.82 6.71
C GLU A 40 -1.52 -5.81 5.56
N VAL A 41 -1.17 -5.33 4.37
CA VAL A 41 -0.90 -6.20 3.25
C VAL A 41 0.31 -7.10 3.57
N PRO A 42 0.20 -8.44 3.44
CA PRO A 42 0.57 -9.38 4.48
C PRO A 42 2.00 -9.25 5.03
N LYS A 43 2.10 -9.51 6.33
CA LYS A 43 3.35 -9.64 7.09
C LYS A 43 4.35 -10.50 6.34
N GLN A 44 5.58 -10.00 6.28
CA GLN A 44 6.68 -10.72 5.66
C GLN A 44 7.04 -11.97 6.50
N THR A 45 6.48 -13.12 6.18
CA THR A 45 6.99 -14.43 6.63
C THR A 45 8.47 -14.56 6.26
N LEU A 46 9.25 -15.38 6.98
CA LEU A 46 10.65 -15.66 6.64
C LEU A 46 10.81 -16.03 5.15
N LEU A 47 9.87 -16.84 4.64
CA LEU A 47 9.82 -17.23 3.23
C LEU A 47 9.65 -16.03 2.30
N SER A 48 8.71 -15.14 2.60
CA SER A 48 8.49 -13.93 1.79
C SER A 48 9.65 -12.94 1.89
N LYS A 49 10.35 -12.85 3.04
CA LYS A 49 11.59 -12.06 3.18
C LYS A 49 12.67 -12.61 2.27
N LEU A 50 12.85 -13.93 2.26
CA LEU A 50 13.82 -14.62 1.40
C LEU A 50 13.48 -14.41 -0.08
N LEU A 51 12.21 -14.57 -0.45
CA LEU A 51 11.70 -14.33 -1.80
C LEU A 51 11.96 -12.87 -2.24
N ILE A 52 11.69 -11.91 -1.35
CA ILE A 52 11.98 -10.49 -1.57
C ILE A 52 13.48 -10.28 -1.82
N ILE A 53 14.37 -10.95 -1.08
CA ILE A 53 15.83 -10.85 -1.26
C ILE A 53 16.25 -11.45 -2.61
N ILE A 54 15.73 -12.63 -2.97
CA ILE A 54 16.02 -13.28 -4.26
C ILE A 54 15.58 -12.39 -5.42
N ILE A 55 14.37 -11.84 -5.34
CA ILE A 55 13.86 -10.87 -6.32
C ILE A 55 14.80 -9.65 -6.38
N LYS A 56 15.20 -9.07 -5.24
CA LYS A 56 16.16 -7.93 -5.23
C LYS A 56 17.46 -8.27 -5.97
N ILE A 57 18.04 -9.44 -5.73
CA ILE A 57 19.30 -9.87 -6.33
C ILE A 57 19.11 -10.10 -7.84
N PHE A 58 18.10 -10.86 -8.25
CA PHE A 58 17.78 -11.12 -9.64
C PHE A 58 17.63 -9.83 -10.45
N TYR A 59 16.85 -8.87 -9.93
CA TYR A 59 16.64 -7.60 -10.63
C TYR A 59 17.88 -6.69 -10.61
N LYS A 60 18.68 -6.69 -9.52
CA LYS A 60 19.94 -5.95 -9.46
C LYS A 60 20.95 -6.47 -10.50
N ILE A 61 20.97 -7.78 -10.75
CA ILE A 61 21.86 -8.41 -11.73
C ILE A 61 21.34 -8.17 -13.15
N LYS A 62 20.05 -8.45 -13.41
CA LYS A 62 19.46 -8.40 -14.75
C LYS A 62 19.31 -6.98 -15.31
N PHE A 63 19.08 -5.99 -14.45
CA PHE A 63 18.78 -4.60 -14.87
C PHE A 63 19.84 -3.59 -14.43
N ARG A 64 21.07 -4.07 -14.17
CA ARG A 64 22.22 -3.27 -13.72
C ARG A 64 22.55 -2.06 -14.62
N SER A 65 22.03 -2.01 -15.85
CA SER A 65 22.34 -1.01 -16.87
C SER A 65 21.22 0.03 -17.15
N HIS A 66 20.02 -0.12 -16.59
CA HIS A 66 18.94 0.83 -16.87
C HIS A 66 19.01 2.07 -15.96
N LYS A 67 19.65 3.12 -16.47
CA LYS A 67 19.68 4.49 -15.91
C LYS A 67 18.35 5.26 -16.05
N ASN A 68 17.27 4.62 -16.48
CA ASN A 68 16.05 5.32 -16.90
C ASN A 68 14.93 5.19 -15.86
N ASN A 69 14.56 6.35 -15.28
CA ASN A 69 13.29 6.93 -14.80
C ASN A 69 11.99 6.10 -14.65
N GLY A 70 11.95 4.80 -14.94
CA GLY A 70 10.81 3.94 -14.62
C GLY A 70 10.88 3.48 -13.17
N LEU A 71 9.73 3.44 -12.49
CA LEU A 71 9.61 2.81 -11.18
C LEU A 71 10.32 1.44 -11.24
N PRO A 72 11.34 1.17 -10.40
CA PRO A 72 12.08 -0.09 -10.49
C PRO A 72 11.08 -1.25 -10.39
N PHE A 73 11.11 -2.20 -11.33
CA PHE A 73 10.16 -3.32 -11.44
C PHE A 73 9.98 -4.11 -10.12
N ARG A 74 10.97 -4.03 -9.22
CA ARG A 74 10.90 -4.44 -7.80
C ARG A 74 9.69 -3.86 -7.04
N LEU A 75 9.40 -2.58 -7.23
CA LEU A 75 8.22 -1.91 -6.69
C LEU A 75 6.94 -2.39 -7.39
N THR A 76 7.00 -2.74 -8.69
CA THR A 76 5.88 -3.26 -9.48
C THR A 76 5.44 -4.65 -9.03
N PHE A 77 6.36 -5.61 -8.88
CA PHE A 77 6.01 -6.97 -8.45
C PHE A 77 5.48 -6.99 -7.01
N LEU A 78 6.14 -6.29 -6.10
CA LEU A 78 5.66 -6.16 -4.72
C LEU A 78 4.34 -5.40 -4.67
N ARG A 79 4.12 -4.40 -5.52
CA ARG A 79 2.79 -3.77 -5.68
C ARG A 79 1.74 -4.75 -6.13
N LEU A 80 2.03 -5.62 -7.11
CA LEU A 80 1.07 -6.58 -7.62
C LEU A 80 0.67 -7.61 -6.55
N LEU A 81 1.64 -8.19 -5.84
CA LEU A 81 1.36 -9.12 -4.74
C LEU A 81 0.56 -8.44 -3.63
N ARG A 82 0.99 -7.23 -3.25
CA ARG A 82 0.29 -6.44 -2.26
C ARG A 82 -1.12 -6.11 -2.71
N GLY A 83 -1.27 -5.82 -4.00
CA GLY A 83 -2.54 -5.50 -4.60
C GLY A 83 -3.53 -6.65 -4.49
N LYS A 84 -3.08 -7.88 -4.83
CA LYS A 84 -3.90 -9.09 -4.72
C LYS A 84 -4.31 -9.39 -3.27
N GLY A 85 -3.40 -9.24 -2.31
CA GLY A 85 -3.70 -9.44 -0.89
C GLY A 85 -4.74 -8.47 -0.36
N ALA A 86 -4.59 -7.17 -0.67
CA ALA A 86 -5.56 -6.15 -0.31
C ALA A 86 -6.92 -6.40 -0.98
N LYS A 87 -6.94 -6.82 -2.25
CA LYS A 87 -8.18 -7.15 -2.96
C LYS A 87 -8.94 -8.32 -2.31
N ALA A 88 -8.24 -9.38 -1.94
CA ALA A 88 -8.85 -10.53 -1.25
C ALA A 88 -9.49 -10.11 0.08
N PHE A 89 -8.77 -9.31 0.87
CA PHE A 89 -9.29 -8.75 2.13
C PHE A 89 -10.49 -7.83 1.91
N LEU A 90 -10.44 -6.96 0.90
CA LEU A 90 -11.54 -6.05 0.61
C LEU A 90 -12.80 -6.79 0.15
N ARG A 91 -12.66 -7.89 -0.58
CA ARG A 91 -13.80 -8.75 -0.97
C ARG A 91 -14.45 -9.44 0.23
N SER A 92 -13.69 -9.79 1.27
CA SER A 92 -14.23 -10.46 2.45
C SER A 92 -14.88 -9.52 3.45
N SER A 93 -14.67 -8.20 3.34
CA SER A 93 -15.25 -7.24 4.26
C SER A 93 -16.67 -6.82 3.85
N PRO A 94 -17.63 -6.79 4.79
CA PRO A 94 -18.99 -6.29 4.53
C PRO A 94 -19.07 -4.76 4.40
N ASN A 95 -18.01 -4.02 4.70
CA ASN A 95 -18.05 -2.55 4.74
C ASN A 95 -17.88 -1.95 3.34
N SER A 96 -18.72 -0.97 3.01
CA SER A 96 -18.69 -0.27 1.71
C SER A 96 -17.64 0.82 1.61
N ASN A 97 -17.01 1.25 2.72
CA ASN A 97 -16.03 2.33 2.70
C ASN A 97 -14.65 1.81 3.07
N MET A 98 -13.63 2.23 2.32
CA MET A 98 -12.24 1.87 2.60
C MET A 98 -11.32 3.09 2.52
N LEU A 99 -10.36 3.18 3.44
CA LEU A 99 -9.30 4.16 3.46
C LEU A 99 -7.95 3.46 3.20
N HIS A 100 -7.29 3.87 2.12
CA HIS A 100 -5.98 3.36 1.73
C HIS A 100 -4.90 4.35 2.14
N PHE A 101 -3.92 3.90 2.92
CA PHE A 101 -2.69 4.63 3.22
C PHE A 101 -1.58 4.23 2.24
N GLY A 102 -1.16 5.17 1.38
CA GLY A 102 -0.05 4.96 0.46
C GLY A 102 0.75 6.23 0.14
N THR A 103 2.08 6.14 0.21
CA THR A 103 3.00 7.22 -0.25
C THR A 103 3.49 6.99 -1.69
N LEU A 104 3.49 5.73 -2.19
CA LEU A 104 4.01 5.35 -3.53
C LEU A 104 3.27 4.14 -4.18
N SER A 105 2.14 3.72 -3.61
CA SER A 105 1.33 2.60 -4.10
C SER A 105 0.06 3.15 -4.73
N LEU A 106 -0.13 2.96 -6.04
CA LEU A 106 -1.41 3.29 -6.67
C LEU A 106 -2.51 2.39 -6.08
N PRO A 107 -3.73 2.93 -5.99
CA PRO A 107 -4.90 2.17 -5.62
C PRO A 107 -5.05 0.93 -6.52
N LEU A 108 -5.62 -0.12 -5.95
CA LEU A 108 -5.92 -1.37 -6.64
C LEU A 108 -6.68 -1.04 -7.93
N ILE A 109 -6.10 -1.35 -9.09
CA ILE A 109 -6.59 -0.90 -10.41
C ILE A 109 -7.89 -1.61 -10.83
N GLU A 110 -8.42 -2.55 -10.05
CA GLU A 110 -9.62 -3.28 -10.44
C GLU A 110 -10.77 -3.07 -9.49
N ASN A 111 -11.84 -2.48 -10.05
CA ASN A 111 -13.24 -2.57 -9.68
C ASN A 111 -13.49 -3.34 -8.37
N THR A 112 -13.35 -2.63 -7.25
CA THR A 112 -14.05 -2.99 -6.02
C THR A 112 -15.50 -2.59 -6.21
N GLU A 113 -16.20 -3.31 -7.09
CA GLU A 113 -17.61 -3.07 -7.40
C GLU A 113 -18.37 -2.90 -6.08
N ASN A 114 -18.97 -1.72 -5.89
CA ASN A 114 -19.74 -1.30 -4.72
C ASN A 114 -18.98 -0.87 -3.46
N LYS A 115 -17.68 -0.52 -3.54
CA LYS A 115 -16.96 0.13 -2.43
C LYS A 115 -16.49 1.56 -2.75
N ASN A 116 -16.79 2.48 -1.85
CA ASN A 116 -16.22 3.83 -1.80
C ASN A 116 -14.76 3.74 -1.36
N HIS A 117 -13.85 4.13 -2.25
CA HIS A 117 -12.41 4.05 -2.03
C HIS A 117 -11.85 5.46 -1.77
N TYR A 118 -11.39 5.68 -0.54
CA TYR A 118 -10.69 6.90 -0.13
C TYR A 118 -9.19 6.64 -0.10
N LEU A 119 -8.40 7.56 -0.65
CA LEU A 119 -6.95 7.49 -0.65
C LEU A 119 -6.38 8.59 0.24
N TYR A 120 -5.58 8.21 1.23
CA TYR A 120 -4.76 9.15 1.99
C TYR A 120 -3.39 9.26 1.33
N ILE A 121 -3.06 10.47 0.86
CA ILE A 121 -1.79 10.75 0.22
C ILE A 121 -0.95 11.59 1.16
N ASP A 122 0.05 10.95 1.78
CA ASP A 122 1.11 11.64 2.52
C ASP A 122 2.24 11.98 1.55
N GLY A 123 2.06 13.09 0.84
CA GLY A 123 2.99 13.56 -0.15
C GLY A 123 3.22 15.05 0.02
N THR A 124 4.48 15.45 0.14
CA THR A 124 4.86 16.84 -0.07
C THR A 124 5.02 17.08 -1.57
N TRP A 125 4.82 18.32 -2.03
CA TRP A 125 5.08 18.72 -3.42
C TRP A 125 6.43 18.19 -3.94
N ASN A 126 7.45 18.23 -3.10
CA ASN A 126 8.80 17.72 -3.37
C ASN A 126 8.88 16.20 -3.64
N LEU A 127 8.06 15.39 -2.95
CA LEU A 127 8.00 13.94 -3.19
C LEU A 127 7.32 13.63 -4.53
N TRP A 128 6.25 14.36 -4.85
CA TRP A 128 5.54 14.19 -6.11
C TRP A 128 6.36 14.72 -7.29
N SER A 129 6.98 15.90 -7.19
CA SER A 129 7.78 16.46 -8.28
C SER A 129 9.02 15.63 -8.63
N LYS A 130 9.58 14.89 -7.67
CA LYS A 130 10.73 13.99 -7.88
C LYS A 130 10.34 12.60 -8.39
N SER A 131 9.09 12.18 -8.16
CA SER A 131 8.59 10.84 -8.50
C SER A 131 7.55 10.87 -9.61
N ALA A 132 7.19 12.06 -10.11
CA ALA A 132 6.40 12.24 -11.30
C ALA A 132 7.22 11.77 -12.49
N THR A 133 6.88 10.60 -13.00
CA THR A 133 7.22 10.24 -14.38
C THR A 133 6.55 11.25 -15.30
N ASP A 134 7.33 11.90 -16.18
CA ASP A 134 6.78 12.64 -17.32
C ASP A 134 5.76 11.73 -18.01
N LEU A 135 4.49 12.11 -17.94
CA LEU A 135 3.42 11.52 -18.75
C LEU A 135 3.49 12.22 -20.11
N GLY A 136 4.57 11.95 -20.84
CA GLY A 136 4.69 12.26 -22.27
C GLY A 136 3.86 11.28 -23.09
#